data_AF-D7CCU9-F1
#
_entry.id   AF-D7CCU9-F1
#
_cell.length_a   1.000
_cell.length_b   1.000
_cell.length_c   1.000
_cell.angle_alpha   90.00
_cell.angle_beta   90.00
_cell.angle_gamma   90.00
#
_symmetry.space_group_name_H-M   'P 1'
#
loop_
_entity.id
_entity.type
_entity.pdbx_description
1 polymer ?
#
loop_
_entity_poly.entity_id
_entity_poly.type
_entity_poly.pdbx_seq_one_letter_code
_entity_poly.pdbx_strand_id
1 'polypeptide(L)'
;MGWDLSKMSRIENAKARMPVPEVDTLLKLYGVTDPDIISALIDLARDAGKQGWWRAYGDVVSLAYKDFLTLESDAESMHVYAPGLIHGLLQTGTYAREIIAATAMTHTTEEVMALAEVRKMRQAILTRPGNPTKLWAVIHEAALYQRFASYPALMREQLRHLLDMSELPNITIQIMPLNSTPHPGMLGIFEVVRFPQPWPTVVNVENIQGGYFLEGAEDARLFEMAFERIVAAALSVDDSLETIKALLERNMT
;
A
#
# COMPACT_ATOMS: atom_id res chain seq x y z
N MET A 1 -20.32 -3.61 32.18
CA MET A 1 -20.20 -2.48 31.25
C MET A 1 -21.28 -1.41 31.42
N GLY A 2 -22.56 -1.75 31.70
CA GLY A 2 -23.59 -0.73 31.98
C GLY A 2 -23.92 0.18 30.79
N TRP A 3 -23.57 -0.24 29.57
CA TRP A 3 -23.86 0.50 28.35
C TRP A 3 -25.32 0.33 27.94
N ASP A 4 -25.92 1.39 27.42
CA ASP A 4 -27.18 1.29 26.70
C ASP A 4 -26.96 0.70 25.29
N LEU A 5 -28.02 0.13 24.71
CA LEU A 5 -27.99 -0.50 23.38
C LEU A 5 -27.59 0.49 22.26
N SER A 6 -27.87 1.79 22.42
CA SER A 6 -27.49 2.82 21.46
C SER A 6 -25.99 3.11 21.49
N LYS A 7 -25.36 3.13 22.67
CA LYS A 7 -23.91 3.25 22.81
C LYS A 7 -23.20 2.04 22.23
N MET A 8 -23.66 0.83 22.56
CA MET A 8 -23.09 -0.41 22.02
C MET A 8 -23.20 -0.47 20.49
N SER A 9 -24.39 -0.22 19.95
CA SER A 9 -24.62 -0.17 18.50
C SER A 9 -23.75 0.89 17.81
N ARG A 10 -23.60 2.08 18.38
CA ARG A 10 -22.74 3.12 17.81
C ARG A 10 -21.26 2.72 17.81
N ILE A 11 -20.79 2.03 18.84
CA ILE A 11 -19.41 1.52 18.90
C ILE A 11 -19.21 0.40 17.86
N GLU A 12 -20.11 -0.58 17.80
CA GLU A 12 -20.04 -1.72 16.86
C GLU A 12 -20.12 -1.29 15.40
N ASN A 13 -20.84 -0.21 15.10
CA ASN A 13 -20.98 0.32 13.74
C ASN A 13 -19.94 1.41 13.41
N ALA A 14 -18.85 1.51 14.18
CA ALA A 14 -17.80 2.52 14.00
C ALA A 14 -18.27 3.98 14.00
N LYS A 15 -19.43 4.26 14.63
CA LYS A 15 -20.04 5.60 14.77
C LYS A 15 -19.67 6.31 16.08
N ALA A 16 -19.01 5.62 17.01
CA ALA A 16 -18.50 6.19 18.25
C ALA A 16 -17.15 5.55 18.63
N ARG A 17 -16.24 6.37 19.15
CA ARG A 17 -14.96 5.90 19.68
C ARG A 17 -15.15 5.23 21.04
N MET A 18 -14.32 4.25 21.33
CA MET A 18 -14.28 3.59 22.62
C MET A 18 -13.19 4.24 23.51
N PRO A 19 -13.55 4.81 24.67
CA PRO A 19 -12.56 5.38 25.60
C PRO A 19 -11.61 4.31 26.12
N VAL A 20 -10.32 4.63 26.27
CA VAL A 20 -9.28 3.71 26.78
C VAL A 20 -9.68 2.97 28.08
N PRO A 21 -10.28 3.62 29.11
CA PRO A 21 -10.73 2.90 30.31
C PRO A 21 -11.79 1.84 30.05
N GLU A 22 -12.64 2.05 29.02
CA GLU A 22 -13.66 1.09 28.63
C GLU A 22 -13.05 -0.08 27.84
N VAL A 23 -11.99 0.17 27.07
CA VAL A 23 -11.19 -0.88 26.41
C VAL A 23 -10.54 -1.81 27.43
N ASP A 24 -9.83 -1.25 28.42
CA ASP A 24 -9.20 -2.03 29.51
C ASP A 24 -10.23 -2.89 30.26
N THR A 25 -11.43 -2.35 30.49
CA THR A 25 -12.52 -3.09 31.14
C THR A 25 -13.00 -4.27 30.28
N LEU A 26 -13.13 -4.08 28.95
CA LEU A 26 -13.52 -5.15 28.04
C LEU A 26 -12.46 -6.22 27.90
N LEU A 27 -11.17 -5.85 27.81
CA LEU A 27 -10.07 -6.81 27.73
C LEU A 27 -10.08 -7.75 28.94
N LYS A 28 -10.26 -7.19 30.14
CA LYS A 28 -10.43 -7.97 31.38
C LYS A 28 -11.67 -8.85 31.35
N LEU A 29 -12.80 -8.33 30.87
CA LEU A 29 -14.06 -9.08 30.77
C LEU A 29 -13.95 -10.27 29.80
N TYR A 30 -13.24 -10.09 28.68
CA TYR A 30 -13.01 -11.13 27.69
C TYR A 30 -11.85 -12.08 28.04
N GLY A 31 -11.19 -11.87 29.19
CA GLY A 31 -10.12 -12.74 29.66
C GLY A 31 -8.84 -12.65 28.82
N VAL A 32 -8.62 -11.54 28.12
CA VAL A 32 -7.36 -11.28 27.41
C VAL A 32 -6.27 -11.08 28.45
N THR A 33 -5.23 -11.91 28.41
CA THR A 33 -4.15 -11.94 29.42
C THR A 33 -2.77 -11.68 28.84
N ASP A 34 -2.62 -11.74 27.52
CA ASP A 34 -1.38 -11.45 26.82
C ASP A 34 -1.03 -9.95 26.94
N PRO A 35 0.08 -9.58 27.60
CA PRO A 35 0.48 -8.19 27.79
C PRO A 35 0.68 -7.42 26.47
N ASP A 36 1.15 -8.09 25.42
CA ASP A 36 1.43 -7.44 24.13
C ASP A 36 0.12 -7.08 23.42
N ILE A 37 -0.86 -7.99 23.47
CA ILE A 37 -2.23 -7.75 22.96
C ILE A 37 -2.92 -6.63 23.73
N ILE A 38 -2.80 -6.63 25.06
CA ILE A 38 -3.39 -5.59 25.90
C ILE A 38 -2.80 -4.22 25.56
N SER A 39 -1.46 -4.12 25.48
CA SER A 39 -0.79 -2.86 25.16
C SER A 39 -1.20 -2.36 23.78
N ALA A 40 -1.17 -3.23 22.77
CA ALA A 40 -1.52 -2.87 21.40
C ALA A 40 -2.96 -2.35 21.27
N LEU A 41 -3.94 -3.01 21.90
CA LEU A 41 -5.35 -2.58 21.83
C LEU A 41 -5.61 -1.27 22.60
N ILE A 42 -4.89 -1.03 23.70
CA ILE A 42 -4.93 0.24 24.42
C ILE A 42 -4.33 1.37 23.58
N ASP A 43 -3.20 1.11 22.93
CA ASP A 43 -2.53 2.09 22.06
C ASP A 43 -3.38 2.39 20.82
N LEU A 44 -3.99 1.38 20.20
CA LEU A 44 -4.95 1.58 19.10
C LEU A 44 -6.13 2.45 19.54
N ALA A 45 -6.70 2.21 20.73
CA ALA A 45 -7.80 3.03 21.24
C ALA A 45 -7.40 4.48 21.50
N ARG A 46 -6.15 4.71 21.92
CA ARG A 46 -5.57 6.06 22.08
C ARG A 46 -5.39 6.73 20.72
N ASP A 47 -4.96 5.98 19.72
CA ASP A 47 -4.61 6.46 18.39
C ASP A 47 -5.79 6.55 17.43
N ALA A 48 -6.91 5.84 17.71
CA ALA A 48 -8.19 6.00 17.04
C ALA A 48 -8.67 7.46 17.03
N GLY A 49 -8.11 8.27 17.95
CA GLY A 49 -8.15 9.72 18.11
C GLY A 49 -7.58 10.57 16.96
N LYS A 50 -6.41 10.15 16.47
CA LYS A 50 -5.53 10.89 15.58
C LYS A 50 -6.17 11.10 14.22
N GLN A 51 -6.11 12.34 13.74
CA GLN A 51 -6.70 12.70 12.47
C GLN A 51 -5.69 12.46 11.36
N GLY A 52 -6.04 11.59 10.41
CA GLY A 52 -5.20 11.34 9.24
C GLY A 52 -5.02 12.59 8.37
N TRP A 53 -3.80 12.77 7.85
CA TRP A 53 -3.42 13.94 7.04
C TRP A 53 -4.30 14.10 5.77
N TRP A 54 -4.85 13.01 5.27
CA TRP A 54 -5.71 12.97 4.09
C TRP A 54 -7.05 13.69 4.27
N ARG A 55 -7.44 14.06 5.50
CA ARG A 55 -8.66 14.85 5.75
C ARG A 55 -8.70 16.19 5.03
N ALA A 56 -7.54 16.78 4.75
CA ALA A 56 -7.45 18.03 3.99
C ALA A 56 -8.04 17.90 2.56
N TYR A 57 -8.18 16.67 2.06
CA TYR A 57 -8.65 16.35 0.71
C TYR A 57 -10.14 15.94 0.64
N GLY A 58 -10.87 16.01 1.75
CA GLY A 58 -12.33 15.86 1.79
C GLY A 58 -12.84 14.55 1.17
N ASP A 59 -13.84 14.67 0.30
CA ASP A 59 -14.52 13.54 -0.37
C ASP A 59 -13.81 13.04 -1.63
N VAL A 60 -12.78 13.77 -2.08
CA VAL A 60 -11.95 13.35 -3.23
C VAL A 60 -11.24 12.03 -2.94
N VAL A 61 -10.88 11.80 -1.67
CA VAL A 61 -10.35 10.51 -1.21
C VAL A 61 -11.53 9.67 -0.71
N SER A 62 -11.87 8.61 -1.45
CA SER A 62 -12.94 7.68 -1.09
C SER A 62 -12.69 7.04 0.28
N LEU A 63 -13.76 6.57 0.93
CA LEU A 63 -13.64 5.94 2.26
C LEU A 63 -12.72 4.71 2.23
N ALA A 64 -12.91 3.82 1.26
CA ALA A 64 -12.05 2.64 1.08
C ALA A 64 -10.58 3.03 0.88
N TYR A 65 -10.31 4.13 0.17
CA TYR A 65 -8.95 4.61 0.00
C TYR A 65 -8.39 5.18 1.32
N LYS A 66 -9.19 5.88 2.14
CA LYS A 66 -8.77 6.34 3.49
C LYS A 66 -8.40 5.18 4.41
N ASP A 67 -9.15 4.09 4.36
CA ASP A 67 -8.86 2.88 5.14
C ASP A 67 -7.52 2.29 4.71
N PHE A 68 -7.29 2.20 3.40
CA PHE A 68 -6.00 1.80 2.84
C PHE A 68 -4.84 2.70 3.32
N LEU A 69 -4.98 4.03 3.25
CA LEU A 69 -3.93 4.97 3.68
C LEU A 69 -3.56 4.79 5.15
N THR A 70 -4.54 4.42 5.98
CA THR A 70 -4.32 4.17 7.41
C THR A 70 -3.47 2.91 7.59
N LEU A 71 -3.88 1.80 6.95
CA LEU A 71 -3.14 0.54 6.97
C LEU A 71 -1.71 0.70 6.43
N GLU A 72 -1.56 1.38 5.30
CA GLU A 72 -0.25 1.65 4.71
C GLU A 72 0.64 2.48 5.65
N SER A 73 0.08 3.46 6.36
CA SER A 73 0.84 4.31 7.28
C SER A 73 1.38 3.56 8.51
N ASP A 74 0.69 2.51 8.95
CA ASP A 74 1.08 1.70 10.11
C ASP A 74 1.90 0.46 9.72
N ALA A 75 2.13 0.24 8.41
CA ALA A 75 2.86 -0.91 7.91
C ALA A 75 4.33 -0.93 8.38
N GLU A 76 4.78 -2.10 8.85
CA GLU A 76 6.19 -2.42 9.06
C GLU A 76 6.84 -2.84 7.73
N SER A 77 6.15 -3.68 6.96
CA SER A 77 6.61 -4.12 5.64
C SER A 77 5.47 -4.36 4.66
N MET A 78 5.77 -4.21 3.37
CA MET A 78 4.86 -4.41 2.26
C MET A 78 5.52 -5.24 1.18
N HIS A 79 4.85 -6.31 0.74
CA HIS A 79 5.24 -7.12 -0.41
C HIS A 79 4.21 -6.92 -1.52
N VAL A 80 4.66 -6.41 -2.67
CA VAL A 80 3.76 -5.95 -3.73
C VAL A 80 4.08 -6.66 -5.04
N TYR A 81 3.06 -7.21 -5.70
CA TYR A 81 3.18 -7.60 -7.10
C TYR A 81 2.38 -6.65 -8.00
N ALA A 82 3.06 -6.01 -8.95
CA ALA A 82 2.50 -4.96 -9.79
C ALA A 82 2.52 -5.36 -11.29
N PRO A 83 1.44 -5.98 -11.83
CA PRO A 83 1.42 -6.55 -13.18
C PRO A 83 1.28 -5.53 -14.31
N GLY A 84 0.65 -4.38 -14.06
CA GLY A 84 0.24 -3.46 -15.13
C GLY A 84 0.66 -2.00 -14.93
N LEU A 85 0.95 -1.61 -13.68
CA LEU A 85 1.31 -0.24 -13.29
C LEU A 85 2.43 -0.30 -12.27
N ILE A 86 3.27 0.73 -12.23
CA ILE A 86 4.25 0.88 -11.15
C ILE A 86 3.49 1.16 -9.85
N HIS A 87 3.89 0.53 -8.73
CA HIS A 87 3.21 0.71 -7.45
C HIS A 87 3.24 2.17 -6.97
N GLY A 88 2.15 2.66 -6.36
CA GLY A 88 1.98 4.08 -6.00
C GLY A 88 3.09 4.67 -5.11
N LEU A 89 3.72 3.84 -4.28
CA LEU A 89 4.86 4.25 -3.45
C LEU A 89 6.18 4.45 -4.22
N LEU A 90 6.23 4.03 -5.48
CA LEU A 90 7.38 4.12 -6.36
C LEU A 90 7.11 5.03 -7.58
N GLN A 91 5.99 5.76 -7.60
CA GLN A 91 5.61 6.62 -8.72
C GLN A 91 6.18 8.04 -8.56
N THR A 92 6.61 8.66 -9.66
CA THR A 92 6.78 10.12 -9.68
C THR A 92 5.41 10.80 -9.63
N GLY A 93 5.39 12.06 -9.19
CA GLY A 93 4.14 12.85 -9.18
C GLY A 93 3.51 12.95 -10.58
N THR A 94 4.34 13.08 -11.62
CA THR A 94 3.88 13.16 -13.01
C THR A 94 3.28 11.84 -13.48
N TYR A 95 3.92 10.70 -13.19
CA TYR A 95 3.37 9.37 -13.51
C TYR A 95 2.04 9.15 -12.77
N ALA A 96 2.01 9.43 -11.46
CA ALA A 96 0.79 9.31 -10.66
C ALA A 96 -0.37 10.11 -11.25
N ARG A 97 -0.13 11.37 -11.64
CA ARG A 97 -1.14 12.25 -12.23
C ARG A 97 -1.70 11.67 -13.55
N GLU A 98 -0.84 11.26 -14.47
CA GLU A 98 -1.29 10.73 -15.77
C GLU A 98 -2.07 9.42 -15.60
N ILE A 99 -1.64 8.53 -14.70
CA ILE A 99 -2.38 7.29 -14.41
C ILE A 99 -3.73 7.60 -13.79
N ILE A 100 -3.79 8.47 -12.78
CA ILE A 100 -5.07 8.86 -12.15
C ILE A 100 -6.00 9.44 -13.21
N ALA A 101 -5.53 10.37 -14.05
CA ALA A 101 -6.34 10.95 -15.13
C ALA A 101 -6.86 9.88 -16.11
N ALA A 102 -6.05 8.87 -16.43
CA ALA A 102 -6.43 7.81 -17.36
C ALA A 102 -7.39 6.77 -16.78
N THR A 103 -7.31 6.47 -15.48
CA THR A 103 -8.13 5.43 -14.83
C THR A 103 -9.38 5.98 -14.13
N ALA A 104 -9.35 7.24 -13.72
CA ALA A 104 -10.43 7.87 -12.97
C ALA A 104 -11.45 8.51 -13.92
N MET A 105 -12.28 7.67 -14.54
CA MET A 105 -13.22 8.07 -15.63
C MET A 105 -14.20 9.20 -15.27
N THR A 106 -14.42 9.48 -13.99
CA THR A 106 -15.42 10.45 -13.51
C THR A 106 -14.83 11.65 -12.77
N HIS A 107 -13.50 11.74 -12.61
CA HIS A 107 -12.88 12.77 -11.79
C HIS A 107 -12.61 14.06 -12.58
N THR A 108 -12.70 15.20 -11.93
CA THR A 108 -12.29 16.49 -12.49
C THR A 108 -10.76 16.64 -12.47
N THR A 109 -10.23 17.60 -13.24
CA THR A 109 -8.80 17.91 -13.24
C THR A 109 -8.29 18.27 -11.84
N GLU A 110 -9.08 19.03 -11.07
CA GLU A 110 -8.75 19.43 -9.70
C GLU A 110 -8.68 18.22 -8.77
N GLU A 111 -9.60 17.27 -8.90
CA GLU A 111 -9.61 16.02 -8.13
C GLU A 111 -8.41 15.13 -8.47
N VAL A 112 -8.06 15.03 -9.76
CA VAL A 112 -6.84 14.32 -10.22
C VAL A 112 -5.59 14.91 -9.58
N MET A 113 -5.46 16.24 -9.57
CA MET A 113 -4.32 16.92 -8.94
C MET A 113 -4.28 16.67 -7.43
N ALA A 114 -5.42 16.72 -6.76
CA ALA A 114 -5.51 16.44 -5.33
C ALA A 114 -5.09 14.99 -5.01
N LEU A 115 -5.56 14.01 -5.80
CA LEU A 115 -5.19 12.60 -5.64
C LEU A 115 -3.71 12.34 -5.94
N ALA A 116 -3.11 13.06 -6.89
CA ALA A 116 -1.67 12.98 -7.16
C ALA A 116 -0.85 13.51 -5.98
N GLU A 117 -1.27 14.60 -5.35
CA GLU A 117 -0.63 15.11 -4.12
C GLU A 117 -0.79 14.13 -2.95
N VAL A 118 -1.98 13.54 -2.76
CA VAL A 118 -2.18 12.45 -1.80
C VAL A 118 -1.21 11.30 -2.08
N ARG A 119 -1.05 10.89 -3.34
CA ARG A 119 -0.13 9.81 -3.71
C ARG A 119 1.33 10.13 -3.38
N LYS A 120 1.75 11.38 -3.57
CA LYS A 120 3.08 11.86 -3.19
C LYS A 120 3.28 11.87 -1.68
N MET A 121 2.30 12.34 -0.92
CA MET A 121 2.38 12.39 0.55
C MET A 121 2.54 11.00 1.18
N ARG A 122 1.90 9.97 0.61
CA ARG A 122 2.01 8.57 1.07
C ARG A 122 3.43 8.04 1.07
N GLN A 123 4.25 8.45 0.11
CA GLN A 123 5.63 7.95 -0.04
C GLN A 123 6.52 8.27 1.16
N ALA A 124 6.13 9.23 2.00
CA ALA A 124 6.88 9.60 3.20
C ALA A 124 7.09 8.42 4.18
N ILE A 125 6.27 7.37 4.14
CA ILE A 125 6.46 6.17 4.96
C ILE A 125 7.79 5.45 4.64
N LEU A 126 8.28 5.56 3.41
CA LEU A 126 9.51 4.91 2.96
C LEU A 126 10.77 5.63 3.45
N THR A 127 10.64 6.90 3.86
CA THR A 127 11.77 7.74 4.28
C THR A 127 11.57 8.31 5.68
N ARG A 128 10.56 7.86 6.44
CA ARG A 128 10.28 8.38 7.79
C ARG A 128 11.44 8.05 8.74
N PRO A 129 11.80 8.97 9.66
CA PRO A 129 12.87 8.71 10.63
C PRO A 129 12.58 7.51 11.54
N GLY A 130 13.63 6.77 11.91
CA GLY A 130 13.58 5.70 12.92
C GLY A 130 13.18 4.34 12.35
N ASN A 131 11.99 4.21 11.77
CA ASN A 131 11.48 2.92 11.29
C ASN A 131 10.77 3.04 9.92
N PRO A 132 11.50 3.31 8.83
CA PRO A 132 10.90 3.38 7.50
C PRO A 132 10.28 2.04 7.10
N THR A 133 9.12 2.07 6.44
CA THR A 133 8.44 0.87 5.96
C THR A 133 9.32 0.14 4.96
N LYS A 134 9.47 -1.18 5.13
CA LYS A 134 10.20 -2.02 4.18
C LYS A 134 9.32 -2.37 2.99
N LEU A 135 9.79 -2.12 1.77
CA LEU A 135 9.03 -2.38 0.56
C LEU A 135 9.77 -3.40 -0.31
N TRP A 136 9.12 -4.51 -0.65
CA TRP A 136 9.56 -5.40 -1.71
C TRP A 136 8.55 -5.39 -2.84
N ALA A 137 8.91 -4.74 -3.95
CA ALA A 137 8.07 -4.64 -5.13
C ALA A 137 8.61 -5.52 -6.25
N VAL A 138 7.76 -6.43 -6.74
CA VAL A 138 7.98 -7.14 -8.00
C VAL A 138 7.12 -6.49 -9.07
N ILE A 139 7.75 -5.80 -10.01
CA ILE A 139 7.08 -5.04 -11.08
C ILE A 139 7.17 -5.86 -12.36
N HIS A 140 6.05 -6.10 -13.03
CA HIS A 140 6.08 -6.75 -14.33
C HIS A 140 6.69 -5.81 -15.37
N GLU A 141 7.61 -6.34 -16.17
CA GLU A 141 8.39 -5.59 -17.14
C GLU A 141 7.50 -4.75 -18.08
N ALA A 142 6.33 -5.26 -18.48
CA ALA A 142 5.38 -4.54 -19.32
C ALA A 142 4.95 -3.16 -18.76
N ALA A 143 4.90 -2.98 -17.43
CA ALA A 143 4.54 -1.70 -16.82
C ALA A 143 5.57 -0.59 -17.12
N LEU A 144 6.80 -0.96 -17.50
CA LEU A 144 7.90 -0.05 -17.82
C LEU A 144 7.88 0.46 -19.28
N TYR A 145 6.97 -0.05 -20.11
CA TYR A 145 6.88 0.30 -21.54
C TYR A 145 5.72 1.23 -21.88
N GLN A 146 4.95 1.69 -20.90
CA GLN A 146 3.82 2.59 -21.15
C GLN A 146 4.28 3.88 -21.83
N ARG A 147 3.49 4.37 -22.79
CA ARG A 147 3.77 5.61 -23.53
C ARG A 147 2.77 6.68 -23.15
N PHE A 148 3.28 7.86 -22.83
CA PHE A 148 2.48 9.02 -22.46
C PHE A 148 2.62 10.06 -23.57
N ALA A 149 1.65 10.10 -24.49
CA ALA A 149 1.72 10.95 -25.69
C ALA A 149 1.94 12.44 -25.36
N SER A 150 1.33 12.91 -24.28
CA SER A 150 1.43 14.30 -23.83
C SER A 150 2.75 14.63 -23.14
N TYR A 151 3.49 13.63 -22.67
CA TYR A 151 4.77 13.84 -21.98
C TYR A 151 5.77 12.70 -22.24
N PRO A 152 6.49 12.74 -23.37
CA PRO A 152 7.42 11.67 -23.76
C PRO A 152 8.55 11.40 -22.75
N ALA A 153 8.96 12.41 -21.98
CA ALA A 153 10.01 12.27 -20.96
C ALA A 153 9.52 11.59 -19.67
N LEU A 154 8.22 11.38 -19.48
CA LEU A 154 7.63 10.88 -18.24
C LEU A 154 8.24 9.56 -17.79
N MET A 155 8.30 8.58 -18.70
CA MET A 155 8.85 7.27 -18.35
C MET A 155 10.34 7.31 -18.08
N ARG A 156 11.08 8.24 -18.70
CA ARG A 156 12.49 8.44 -18.37
C ARG A 156 12.65 8.91 -16.92
N GLU A 157 11.86 9.88 -16.48
CA GLU A 157 11.85 10.35 -15.08
C GLU A 157 11.44 9.23 -14.13
N GLN A 158 10.42 8.46 -14.49
CA GLN A 158 9.92 7.34 -13.69
C GLN A 158 10.95 6.22 -13.55
N LEU A 159 11.64 5.84 -14.62
CA LEU A 159 12.69 4.81 -14.58
C LEU A 159 13.90 5.28 -13.77
N ARG A 160 14.29 6.55 -13.89
CA ARG A 160 15.33 7.14 -13.04
C ARG A 160 14.92 7.08 -11.56
N HIS A 161 13.68 7.46 -11.26
CA HIS A 161 13.16 7.41 -9.90
C HIS A 161 13.17 5.99 -9.32
N LEU A 162 12.85 4.95 -10.10
CA LEU A 162 12.98 3.57 -9.63
C LEU A 162 14.43 3.20 -9.25
N LEU A 163 15.41 3.66 -10.03
CA LEU A 163 16.82 3.47 -9.71
C LEU A 163 17.18 4.20 -8.40
N ASP A 164 16.79 5.47 -8.27
CA ASP A 164 17.06 6.26 -7.06
C ASP A 164 16.42 5.62 -5.82
N MET A 165 15.18 5.11 -5.94
CA MET A 165 14.49 4.42 -4.84
C MET A 165 15.16 3.08 -4.48
N SER A 166 15.77 2.39 -5.44
CA SER A 166 16.50 1.14 -5.19
C SER A 166 17.78 1.34 -4.38
N GLU A 167 18.29 2.57 -4.25
CA GLU A 167 19.44 2.89 -3.39
C GLU A 167 19.06 2.93 -1.89
N LEU A 168 17.76 2.98 -1.57
CA LEU A 168 17.29 3.00 -0.19
C LEU A 168 17.35 1.58 0.43
N PRO A 169 17.92 1.42 1.65
CA PRO A 169 18.18 0.10 2.23
C PRO A 169 16.91 -0.67 2.62
N ASN A 170 15.77 0.00 2.72
CA ASN A 170 14.47 -0.59 3.02
C ASN A 170 13.64 -0.92 1.77
N ILE A 171 14.18 -0.74 0.57
CA ILE A 171 13.47 -0.95 -0.69
C ILE A 171 14.16 -2.03 -1.51
N THR A 172 13.39 -3.00 -1.98
CA THR A 172 13.81 -4.03 -2.92
C THR A 172 12.89 -3.98 -4.14
N ILE A 173 13.49 -3.82 -5.32
CA ILE A 173 12.78 -3.80 -6.60
C ILE A 173 13.27 -4.97 -7.43
N GLN A 174 12.35 -5.81 -7.89
CA GLN A 174 12.61 -6.85 -8.87
C GLN A 174 11.69 -6.69 -10.08
N ILE A 175 12.19 -7.12 -11.24
CA ILE A 175 11.44 -7.14 -12.48
C ILE A 175 10.99 -8.56 -12.77
N MET A 176 9.68 -8.76 -12.96
CA MET A 176 9.14 -9.97 -13.56
C MET A 176 9.29 -9.86 -15.08
N PRO A 177 10.09 -10.71 -15.74
CA PRO A 177 10.41 -10.56 -17.15
C PRO A 177 9.20 -10.90 -18.04
N LEU A 178 9.14 -10.31 -19.23
CA LEU A 178 8.05 -10.53 -20.20
C LEU A 178 7.86 -12.01 -20.61
N ASN A 179 8.92 -12.80 -20.54
CA ASN A 179 8.94 -14.22 -20.90
C ASN A 179 8.93 -15.15 -19.68
N SER A 180 8.49 -14.67 -18.52
CA SER A 180 8.36 -15.47 -17.30
C SER A 180 7.43 -16.67 -17.48
N THR A 181 7.69 -17.73 -16.72
CA THR A 181 6.77 -18.88 -16.62
C THR A 181 5.51 -18.49 -15.85
N PRO A 182 4.38 -19.20 -16.03
CA PRO A 182 3.15 -18.91 -15.30
C PRO A 182 3.37 -18.87 -13.78
N HIS A 183 2.82 -17.84 -13.14
CA HIS A 183 2.98 -17.59 -11.70
C HIS A 183 1.68 -17.00 -11.11
N PRO A 184 1.49 -17.05 -9.76
CA PRO A 184 0.23 -16.62 -9.14
C PRO A 184 -0.18 -15.17 -9.43
N GLY A 185 0.80 -14.27 -9.54
CA GLY A 185 0.58 -12.85 -9.85
C GLY A 185 -0.16 -12.59 -11.16
N MET A 186 -0.21 -13.54 -12.10
CA MET A 186 -1.01 -13.39 -13.32
C MET A 186 -2.51 -13.17 -13.06
N LEU A 187 -3.00 -13.50 -11.85
CA LEU A 187 -4.40 -13.32 -11.46
C LEU A 187 -4.74 -11.88 -11.05
N GLY A 188 -3.75 -11.02 -10.80
CA GLY A 188 -4.00 -9.62 -10.47
C GLY A 188 -2.94 -8.99 -9.58
N ILE A 189 -3.11 -7.69 -9.36
CA ILE A 189 -2.34 -6.92 -8.38
C ILE A 189 -2.76 -7.32 -6.97
N PHE A 190 -1.78 -7.46 -6.08
CA PHE A 190 -2.03 -7.57 -4.66
C PHE A 190 -0.83 -7.03 -3.88
N GLU A 191 -1.09 -6.68 -2.63
CA GLU A 191 -0.07 -6.33 -1.67
C GLU A 191 -0.35 -6.99 -0.31
N VAL A 192 0.71 -7.58 0.25
CA VAL A 192 0.71 -8.15 1.60
C VAL A 192 1.31 -7.12 2.53
N VAL A 193 0.50 -6.61 3.45
CA VAL A 193 0.86 -5.57 4.41
C VAL A 193 1.03 -6.20 5.78
N ARG A 194 2.24 -6.12 6.31
CA ARG A 194 2.57 -6.64 7.65
C ARG A 194 2.73 -5.50 8.64
N PHE A 195 2.28 -5.78 9.84
CA PHE A 195 2.31 -4.87 10.97
C PHE A 195 3.16 -5.46 12.09
N PRO A 196 3.67 -4.63 13.02
CA PRO A 196 4.27 -5.13 14.25
C PRO A 196 3.29 -6.04 14.99
N GLN A 197 3.81 -7.08 15.65
CA GLN A 197 2.98 -7.90 16.53
C GLN A 197 2.28 -7.01 17.58
N PRO A 198 1.02 -7.32 17.94
CA PRO A 198 0.26 -8.53 17.65
C PRO A 198 -0.73 -8.39 16.48
N TRP A 199 -0.57 -7.36 15.63
CA TRP A 199 -1.52 -7.08 14.56
C TRP A 199 -1.45 -8.12 13.44
N PRO A 200 -2.59 -8.56 12.90
CA PRO A 200 -2.61 -9.54 11.81
C PRO A 200 -2.09 -8.92 10.52
N THR A 201 -1.53 -9.76 9.65
CA THR A 201 -1.21 -9.38 8.27
C THR A 201 -2.50 -9.16 7.48
N VAL A 202 -2.52 -8.13 6.64
CA VAL A 202 -3.65 -7.78 5.77
C VAL A 202 -3.21 -7.91 4.32
N VAL A 203 -4.10 -8.42 3.47
CA VAL A 203 -3.88 -8.41 2.01
C VAL A 203 -4.82 -7.38 1.40
N ASN A 204 -4.29 -6.45 0.62
CA ASN A 204 -5.10 -5.59 -0.24
C ASN A 204 -5.06 -6.11 -1.68
N VAL A 205 -6.23 -6.22 -2.28
CA VAL A 205 -6.42 -6.57 -3.70
C VAL A 205 -7.21 -5.46 -4.35
N GLU A 206 -6.67 -4.88 -5.42
CA GLU A 206 -7.30 -3.77 -6.13
C GLU A 206 -8.02 -4.22 -7.40
N ASN A 207 -9.19 -3.64 -7.63
CA ASN A 207 -9.90 -3.69 -8.91
C ASN A 207 -10.53 -2.33 -9.25
N ILE A 208 -11.26 -2.25 -10.37
CA ILE A 208 -11.87 -1.00 -10.85
C ILE A 208 -12.92 -0.40 -9.89
N GLN A 209 -13.52 -1.22 -9.01
CA GLN A 209 -14.46 -0.77 -7.99
C GLN A 209 -13.77 -0.32 -6.70
N GLY A 210 -12.47 -0.58 -6.56
CA GLY A 210 -11.66 -0.23 -5.38
C GLY A 210 -10.82 -1.39 -4.86
N GLY A 211 -10.16 -1.14 -3.73
CA GLY A 211 -9.45 -2.15 -2.95
C GLY A 211 -10.39 -2.93 -2.03
N TYR A 212 -10.14 -4.23 -1.89
CA TYR A 212 -10.78 -5.08 -0.89
C TYR A 212 -9.70 -5.66 0.02
N PHE A 213 -9.94 -5.61 1.32
CA PHE A 213 -9.06 -6.19 2.32
C PHE A 213 -9.49 -7.61 2.64
N LEU A 214 -8.54 -8.54 2.57
CA LEU A 214 -8.70 -9.88 3.11
C LEU A 214 -8.01 -9.91 4.47
N GLU A 215 -8.80 -10.24 5.48
CA GLU A 215 -8.38 -10.33 6.88
C GLU A 215 -8.47 -11.79 7.33
N GLY A 216 -7.38 -12.33 7.87
CA GLY A 216 -7.32 -13.70 8.37
C GLY A 216 -5.99 -14.37 8.09
N ALA A 217 -5.51 -15.16 9.05
CA ALA A 217 -4.20 -15.82 8.95
C ALA A 217 -4.11 -16.79 7.76
N GLU A 218 -5.20 -17.47 7.40
CA GLU A 218 -5.21 -18.43 6.28
C GLU A 218 -5.14 -17.74 4.92
N ASP A 219 -5.91 -16.66 4.73
CA ASP A 219 -5.91 -15.87 3.50
C ASP A 219 -4.56 -15.17 3.31
N ALA A 220 -4.04 -14.52 4.35
CA ALA A 220 -2.73 -13.87 4.29
C ALA A 220 -1.62 -14.86 3.91
N ARG A 221 -1.61 -16.04 4.52
CA ARG A 221 -0.61 -17.09 4.23
C ARG A 221 -0.63 -17.53 2.77
N LEU A 222 -1.80 -17.61 2.14
CA LEU A 222 -1.91 -17.96 0.71
C LEU A 222 -1.22 -16.93 -0.18
N PHE A 223 -1.44 -15.64 0.10
CA PHE A 223 -0.80 -14.55 -0.65
C PHE A 223 0.69 -14.42 -0.37
N GLU A 224 1.14 -14.72 0.86
CA GLU A 224 2.58 -14.82 1.16
C GLU A 224 3.26 -15.91 0.34
N MET A 225 2.68 -17.11 0.30
CA MET A 225 3.18 -18.21 -0.54
C MET A 225 3.13 -17.85 -2.03
N ALA A 226 2.11 -17.11 -2.46
CA ALA A 226 2.01 -16.61 -3.83
C ALA A 226 3.15 -15.64 -4.15
N PHE A 227 3.46 -14.71 -3.22
CA PHE A 227 4.54 -13.75 -3.37
C PHE A 227 5.91 -14.42 -3.43
N GLU A 228 6.18 -15.44 -2.60
CA GLU A 228 7.43 -16.22 -2.67
C GLU A 228 7.64 -16.85 -4.06
N ARG A 229 6.58 -17.40 -4.67
CA ARG A 229 6.64 -17.95 -6.02
C ARG A 229 6.88 -16.88 -7.09
N ILE A 230 6.32 -15.70 -6.89
CA ILE A 230 6.53 -14.55 -7.77
C ILE A 230 8.00 -14.09 -7.71
N VAL A 231 8.56 -13.94 -6.51
CA VAL A 231 9.97 -13.59 -6.29
C VAL A 231 10.89 -14.63 -6.94
N ALA A 232 10.59 -15.92 -6.78
CA ALA A 232 11.40 -17.00 -7.36
C ALA A 232 11.39 -17.01 -8.90
N ALA A 233 10.34 -16.48 -9.53
CA ALA A 233 10.21 -16.38 -10.98
C ALA A 233 10.67 -15.02 -11.55
N ALA A 234 10.85 -14.01 -10.69
CA ALA A 234 11.36 -12.70 -11.07
C ALA A 234 12.88 -12.74 -11.31
N LEU A 235 13.39 -11.72 -12.00
CA LEU A 235 14.83 -11.50 -12.13
C LEU A 235 15.48 -11.27 -10.76
N SER A 236 16.78 -11.53 -10.66
CA SER A 236 17.57 -11.11 -9.50
C SER A 236 17.49 -9.58 -9.33
N VAL A 237 17.77 -9.07 -8.13
CA VAL A 237 17.77 -7.61 -7.89
C VAL A 237 18.75 -6.91 -8.84
N ASP A 238 19.95 -7.46 -9.03
CA ASP A 238 20.95 -6.88 -9.91
C ASP A 238 20.50 -6.87 -11.38
N ASP A 239 19.98 -7.99 -11.89
CA ASP A 239 19.47 -8.08 -13.27
C ASP A 239 18.25 -7.18 -13.50
N SER A 240 17.46 -6.96 -12.44
CA SER A 240 16.32 -6.04 -12.45
C SER A 240 16.80 -4.59 -12.61
N LEU A 241 17.85 -4.19 -11.91
CA LEU A 241 18.46 -2.86 -12.05
C LEU A 241 19.07 -2.66 -13.43
N GLU A 242 19.77 -3.66 -13.96
CA GLU A 242 20.31 -3.59 -15.33
C GLU A 242 19.20 -3.48 -16.38
N THR A 243 18.08 -4.17 -16.18
CA THR A 243 16.90 -4.05 -17.06
C THR A 243 16.33 -2.62 -17.03
N ILE A 244 16.18 -2.03 -15.84
CA ILE A 244 15.70 -0.65 -15.69
C ILE A 244 16.67 0.35 -16.34
N LYS A 245 17.99 0.18 -16.14
CA LYS A 245 19.02 1.03 -16.77
C LYS A 245 18.99 0.94 -18.29
N ALA A 246 18.93 -0.27 -18.85
CA ALA A 246 18.86 -0.48 -20.30
C ALA A 246 17.61 0.16 -20.91
N LEU A 247 16.47 0.09 -20.23
CA LEU A 247 15.24 0.79 -20.65
C LEU A 247 15.39 2.30 -20.57
N LEU A 248 16.01 2.81 -19.51
CA LEU A 248 16.27 4.24 -19.36
C LEU A 248 17.15 4.77 -20.50
N GLU A 249 18.21 4.03 -20.87
CA GLU A 249 19.10 4.36 -21.98
C GLU A 249 18.39 4.39 -23.33
N ARG A 250 17.52 3.42 -23.61
CA ARG A 250 16.68 3.38 -24.81
C ARG A 250 15.72 4.56 -24.91
N ASN A 251 15.25 5.09 -23.78
CA ASN A 251 14.39 6.29 -23.75
C ASN A 251 15.20 7.61 -23.85
N MET A 252 16.52 7.56 -24.06
CA MET A 252 17.35 8.74 -24.32
C MET A 252 17.53 9.07 -25.81
N THR A 253 17.28 8.10 -26.68
CA THR A 253 17.39 8.20 -28.15
C THR A 253 16.04 8.39 -28.79
#